data_AF-A0A1Q3BSW6-F1
#
_entry.id   AF-A0A1Q3BSW6-F1
#
_cell.length_a   1.000
_cell.length_b   1.000
_cell.length_c   1.000
_cell.angle_alpha   90.00
_cell.angle_beta   90.00
_cell.angle_gamma   90.00
#
_symmetry.space_group_name_H-M   'P 1'
#
loop_
_entity.id
_entity.type
_entity.pdbx_description
1 polymer ?
#
loop_
_entity_poly.entity_id
_entity_poly.type
_entity_poly.pdbx_seq_one_letter_code
_entity_poly.pdbx_strand_id
1 'polypeptide(L)'
;MKMMKDSSSRQVTFSKRRSGLFKKANELATLCVAQVAIVVFSPGGKSFSFGHPSVHSIAQRFLNQDDCNSTNVDNFHVSLDDAKLEQLNQHYVELTKELQTEKKRGQMLEKAISSKRKMVCQKPVNELSLEELEKFRKSLEAFQEKFEERVYEIEATSSLLQLSKSVEDNGS
;
A
#
# COMPACT_ATOMS: atom_id res chain seq x y z
N MET A 1 -32.94 33.79 -10.77
CA MET A 1 -31.79 33.05 -11.37
C MET A 1 -32.03 32.93 -12.88
N LYS A 2 -30.99 33.01 -13.72
CA LYS A 2 -31.09 32.82 -15.18
C LYS A 2 -30.14 31.71 -15.64
N MET A 3 -30.50 31.03 -16.73
CA MET A 3 -29.66 29.99 -17.34
C MET A 3 -28.40 30.62 -17.95
N MET A 4 -27.25 30.00 -17.71
CA MET A 4 -25.99 30.42 -18.31
C MET A 4 -25.95 29.98 -19.78
N LYS A 5 -25.83 30.97 -20.68
CA LYS A 5 -25.86 30.74 -22.13
C LYS A 5 -24.55 30.14 -22.65
N ASP A 6 -23.43 30.69 -22.20
CA ASP A 6 -22.09 30.22 -22.58
C ASP A 6 -21.82 28.81 -22.04
N SER A 7 -21.42 27.90 -22.92
CA SER A 7 -21.25 26.47 -22.61
C SER A 7 -20.07 26.22 -21.67
N SER A 8 -18.94 26.88 -21.92
CA SER A 8 -17.72 26.76 -21.09
C SER A 8 -17.95 27.26 -19.67
N SER A 9 -18.49 28.48 -19.55
CA SER A 9 -18.85 29.06 -18.26
C SER A 9 -19.90 28.23 -17.54
N ARG A 10 -20.88 27.68 -18.26
CA ARG A 10 -21.92 26.79 -17.69
C ARG A 10 -21.30 25.52 -17.14
N GLN A 11 -20.35 24.92 -17.84
CA GLN A 11 -19.65 23.71 -17.37
C GLN A 11 -18.82 23.98 -16.11
N VAL A 12 -18.05 25.06 -16.09
CA VAL A 12 -17.26 25.46 -14.91
C VAL A 12 -18.18 25.76 -13.73
N THR A 13 -19.27 26.49 -13.96
CA THR A 13 -20.25 26.85 -12.94
C THR A 13 -20.96 25.60 -12.40
N PHE A 14 -21.34 24.66 -13.26
CA PHE A 14 -21.92 23.38 -12.83
C PHE A 14 -20.97 22.66 -11.87
N SER A 15 -19.70 22.49 -12.24
CA SER A 15 -18.71 21.81 -11.40
C SER A 15 -18.56 22.48 -10.04
N LYS A 16 -18.40 23.81 -10.01
CA LYS A 16 -18.24 24.57 -8.74
C LYS A 16 -19.49 24.49 -7.87
N ARG A 17 -20.69 24.70 -8.45
CA ARG A 17 -21.95 24.68 -7.71
C ARG A 17 -22.30 23.29 -7.22
N ARG A 18 -22.06 22.25 -8.02
CA ARG A 18 -22.25 20.85 -7.61
C ARG A 18 -21.38 20.51 -6.41
N SER A 19 -20.08 20.84 -6.44
CA SER A 19 -19.19 20.59 -5.31
C SER A 19 -19.61 21.37 -4.05
N GLY A 20 -19.98 22.65 -4.21
CA GLY A 20 -20.49 23.46 -3.09
C GLY A 20 -21.79 22.91 -2.50
N LEU A 21 -22.71 22.46 -3.35
CA LEU A 21 -23.96 21.83 -2.94
C LEU A 21 -23.71 20.55 -2.15
N PHE A 22 -22.81 19.67 -2.62
CA PHE A 22 -22.48 18.43 -1.92
C PHE A 22 -21.82 18.69 -0.57
N LYS A 23 -20.94 19.69 -0.48
CA LYS A 23 -20.34 20.10 0.80
C LYS A 23 -21.40 20.56 1.80
N LYS A 24 -22.34 21.42 1.36
CA LYS A 24 -23.43 21.89 2.23
C LYS A 24 -24.40 20.79 2.63
N ALA A 25 -24.70 19.85 1.73
CA ALA A 25 -25.49 18.68 2.03
C ALA A 25 -24.81 17.79 3.08
N ASN A 26 -23.49 17.62 3.01
CA ASN A 26 -22.73 16.88 4.01
C ASN A 26 -22.73 17.58 5.37
N GLU A 27 -22.51 18.91 5.39
CA GLU A 27 -22.60 19.71 6.62
C GLU A 27 -24.00 19.56 7.26
N LEU A 28 -25.07 19.69 6.47
CA LEU A 28 -26.45 19.51 6.95
C LEU A 28 -26.70 18.11 7.50
N ALA A 29 -26.31 17.08 6.74
CA ALA A 29 -26.46 15.69 7.12
C ALA A 29 -25.77 15.39 8.46
N THR A 30 -24.56 15.93 8.64
CA THR A 30 -23.77 15.75 9.85
C THR A 30 -24.33 16.52 11.04
N LEU A 31 -24.63 17.82 10.87
CA LEU A 31 -25.05 18.70 11.97
C LEU A 31 -26.46 18.39 12.48
N CYS A 32 -27.35 17.98 11.58
CA CYS A 32 -28.75 17.75 11.92
C CYS A 32 -29.13 16.27 11.97
N VAL A 33 -28.15 15.35 11.81
CA VAL A 33 -28.39 13.90 11.69
C VAL A 33 -29.47 13.63 10.60
N ALA A 34 -29.38 14.39 9.51
CA ALA A 34 -30.38 14.36 8.44
C ALA A 34 -29.99 13.34 7.37
N GLN A 35 -30.96 12.55 6.91
CA GLN A 35 -30.78 11.70 5.73
C GLN A 35 -30.97 12.54 4.48
N VAL A 36 -29.95 12.62 3.63
CA VAL A 36 -29.94 13.48 2.44
C VAL A 36 -29.45 12.70 1.23
N ALA A 37 -30.18 12.75 0.13
CA ALA A 37 -29.73 12.27 -1.18
C ALA A 37 -29.92 13.36 -2.23
N ILE A 38 -28.90 13.54 -3.07
CA ILE A 38 -28.89 14.50 -4.17
C ILE A 38 -28.39 13.79 -5.41
N VAL A 39 -29.13 13.89 -6.51
CA VAL A 39 -28.72 13.44 -7.85
C VAL A 39 -28.80 14.63 -8.79
N VAL A 40 -27.71 14.93 -9.49
CA VAL A 40 -27.66 16.01 -10.48
C VAL A 40 -27.06 15.52 -11.79
N PHE A 41 -27.63 15.98 -12.90
CA PHE A 41 -27.14 15.69 -14.23
C PHE A 41 -26.41 16.92 -14.78
N SER A 42 -25.21 16.71 -15.30
CA SER A 42 -24.50 17.75 -16.03
C SER A 42 -25.22 18.06 -17.36
N PRO A 43 -24.95 19.23 -17.97
CA PRO A 43 -25.48 19.54 -19.30
C PRO A 43 -25.11 18.49 -20.37
N GLY A 44 -24.03 17.72 -20.16
CA GLY A 44 -23.62 16.62 -21.02
C GLY A 44 -24.21 15.25 -20.64
N GLY A 45 -25.26 15.20 -19.81
CA GLY A 45 -25.98 13.98 -19.45
C GLY A 45 -25.31 13.09 -18.40
N LYS A 46 -24.08 13.40 -17.96
CA LYS A 46 -23.41 12.64 -16.90
C LYS A 46 -24.08 12.90 -15.55
N SER A 47 -24.43 11.84 -14.82
CA SER A 47 -24.97 11.91 -13.46
C SER A 47 -23.86 12.04 -12.41
N PHE A 48 -24.19 12.72 -11.33
CA PHE A 48 -23.38 12.84 -10.14
C PHE A 48 -24.30 12.79 -8.93
N SER A 49 -23.86 12.15 -7.85
CA SER A 49 -24.69 12.01 -6.66
C SER A 49 -23.90 12.19 -5.37
N PHE A 50 -24.65 12.56 -4.34
CA PHE A 50 -24.22 12.57 -2.95
C PHE A 50 -25.33 11.96 -2.11
N GLY A 51 -24.99 11.13 -1.13
CA GLY A 51 -25.96 10.53 -0.22
C GLY A 51 -25.37 10.25 1.13
N HIS A 52 -26.13 10.52 2.19
CA HIS A 52 -25.82 10.16 3.56
C HIS A 52 -27.08 9.58 4.23
N PRO A 53 -27.10 8.29 4.62
CA PRO A 53 -25.97 7.35 4.68
C PRO A 53 -25.52 6.81 3.31
N SER A 54 -26.43 6.61 2.36
CA SER A 54 -26.10 6.30 0.96
C SER A 54 -27.25 6.71 0.04
N VAL A 55 -26.96 6.98 -1.23
CA VAL A 55 -28.00 7.32 -2.23
C VAL A 55 -28.96 6.14 -2.44
N HIS A 56 -28.43 4.92 -2.47
CA HIS A 56 -29.21 3.71 -2.70
C HIS A 56 -30.20 3.46 -1.56
N SER A 57 -29.74 3.51 -0.30
CA SER A 57 -30.59 3.30 0.88
C SER A 57 -31.73 4.31 0.96
N ILE A 58 -31.45 5.58 0.65
CA ILE A 58 -32.48 6.63 0.63
C ILE A 58 -33.45 6.44 -0.53
N ALA A 59 -32.95 6.12 -1.73
CA ALA A 59 -33.79 5.88 -2.89
C ALA A 59 -34.73 4.68 -2.66
N GLN A 60 -34.21 3.58 -2.12
CA GLN A 60 -35.01 2.42 -1.76
C GLN A 60 -36.10 2.77 -0.74
N ARG A 61 -35.74 3.50 0.33
CA ARG A 61 -36.72 3.97 1.32
C ARG A 61 -37.82 4.82 0.69
N PHE A 62 -37.44 5.73 -0.21
CA PHE A 62 -38.37 6.62 -0.89
C PHE A 62 -39.32 5.85 -1.83
N LEU A 63 -38.80 4.88 -2.59
CA LEU A 63 -39.58 4.05 -3.51
C LEU A 63 -40.51 3.07 -2.78
N ASN A 64 -40.09 2.58 -1.62
CA ASN A 64 -40.88 1.67 -0.78
C ASN A 64 -41.87 2.41 0.13
N GLN A 65 -41.89 3.75 0.07
CA GLN A 65 -42.73 4.56 0.95
C GLN A 65 -44.23 4.50 0.59
N ASP A 66 -44.59 3.94 -0.57
CA ASP A 66 -45.97 3.71 -0.96
C ASP A 66 -46.70 2.67 -0.09
N ASP A 67 -45.98 1.91 0.78
CA ASP A 67 -46.57 0.79 1.51
C ASP A 67 -46.83 0.97 3.03
N CYS A 68 -46.33 2.00 3.74
CA CYS A 68 -46.77 2.20 5.15
C CYS A 68 -46.30 3.49 5.84
N ASN A 69 -47.27 4.25 6.36
CA ASN A 69 -47.15 5.20 7.47
C ASN A 69 -46.80 4.51 8.81
N SER A 70 -45.68 3.79 8.91
CA SER A 70 -45.22 3.27 10.20
C SER A 70 -43.93 3.94 10.62
N THR A 71 -44.08 4.83 11.59
CA THR A 71 -43.05 5.26 12.53
C THR A 71 -42.23 4.06 13.01
N ASN A 72 -40.98 3.95 12.58
CA ASN A 72 -39.91 3.35 13.37
C ASN A 72 -38.57 3.94 12.91
N VAL A 73 -38.16 4.96 13.65
CA VAL A 73 -36.76 5.37 13.80
C VAL A 73 -36.07 4.34 14.69
N ASP A 74 -35.74 3.18 14.14
CA ASP A 74 -34.60 2.36 14.56
C ASP A 74 -34.56 1.08 13.73
N ASN A 75 -33.35 0.65 13.39
CA ASN A 75 -33.06 -0.66 12.77
C ASN A 75 -33.72 -0.94 11.42
N PHE A 76 -33.11 -0.47 10.33
CA PHE A 76 -33.15 -1.25 9.10
C PHE A 76 -31.73 -1.48 8.59
N HIS A 77 -31.13 -2.51 9.18
CA HIS A 77 -29.98 -3.24 8.69
C HIS A 77 -30.10 -3.46 7.18
N VAL A 78 -29.04 -3.12 6.46
CA VAL A 78 -28.85 -3.33 5.03
C VAL A 78 -29.13 -4.81 4.73
N SER A 79 -30.35 -5.11 4.33
CA SER A 79 -30.78 -6.47 3.96
C SER A 79 -30.74 -6.68 2.44
N LEU A 80 -30.14 -5.75 1.69
CA LEU A 80 -29.79 -5.97 0.29
C LEU A 80 -28.35 -6.48 0.22
N ASP A 81 -28.27 -7.75 -0.18
CA ASP A 81 -27.09 -8.57 -0.45
C ASP A 81 -26.23 -8.97 0.76
N ASP A 82 -26.86 -9.53 1.80
CA ASP A 82 -26.16 -10.15 2.95
C ASP A 82 -25.10 -11.19 2.47
N ALA A 83 -25.42 -11.93 1.41
CA ALA A 83 -24.50 -12.86 0.76
C ALA A 83 -23.27 -12.18 0.13
N LYS A 84 -23.44 -10.98 -0.44
CA LYS A 84 -22.32 -10.22 -1.05
C LYS A 84 -21.47 -9.54 0.03
N LEU A 85 -22.12 -9.07 1.10
CA LEU A 85 -21.43 -8.51 2.25
C LEU A 85 -20.58 -9.58 2.95
N GLU A 86 -21.12 -10.79 3.11
CA GLU A 86 -20.40 -11.93 3.68
C GLU A 86 -19.24 -12.37 2.79
N GLN A 87 -19.44 -12.46 1.47
CA GLN A 87 -18.36 -12.74 0.52
C GLN A 87 -17.24 -11.68 0.59
N LEU A 88 -17.60 -10.40 0.68
CA LEU A 88 -16.63 -9.32 0.80
C LEU A 88 -15.86 -9.39 2.13
N ASN A 89 -16.54 -9.74 3.22
CA ASN A 89 -15.92 -9.88 4.53
C ASN A 89 -14.95 -11.07 4.57
N GLN A 90 -15.30 -12.20 3.93
CA GLN A 90 -14.41 -13.35 3.76
C GLN A 90 -13.13 -12.95 3.01
N HIS A 91 -13.27 -12.26 1.88
CA HIS A 91 -12.14 -11.78 1.09
C HIS A 91 -11.27 -10.79 1.89
N TYR A 92 -11.87 -9.92 2.68
CA TYR A 92 -11.16 -9.00 3.57
C TYR A 92 -10.31 -9.74 4.62
N VAL A 93 -10.87 -10.78 5.26
CA VAL A 93 -10.16 -11.62 6.23
C VAL A 93 -8.98 -12.34 5.57
N GLU A 94 -9.18 -12.88 4.37
CA GLU A 94 -8.14 -13.58 3.61
C GLU A 94 -6.98 -12.65 3.24
N LEU A 95 -7.26 -11.48 2.64
CA LEU A 95 -6.23 -10.49 2.32
C LEU A 95 -5.47 -10.02 3.56
N THR A 96 -6.16 -9.85 4.69
CA THR A 96 -5.53 -9.44 5.94
C THR A 96 -4.56 -10.50 6.45
N LYS A 97 -4.91 -11.79 6.30
CA LYS A 97 -4.05 -12.92 6.66
C LYS A 97 -2.82 -12.98 5.77
N GLU A 98 -2.98 -12.87 4.45
CA GLU A 98 -1.86 -12.84 3.50
C GLU A 98 -0.91 -11.67 3.77
N LEU A 99 -1.46 -10.48 4.01
CA LEU A 99 -0.68 -9.30 4.33
C LEU A 99 0.11 -9.48 5.64
N GLN A 100 -0.47 -10.12 6.65
CA GLN A 100 0.26 -10.45 7.89
C GLN A 100 1.37 -11.46 7.66
N THR A 101 1.14 -12.50 6.84
CA THR A 101 2.19 -13.46 6.51
C THR A 101 3.35 -12.80 5.76
N GLU A 102 3.04 -11.92 4.80
CA GLU A 102 4.07 -11.21 4.04
C GLU A 102 4.82 -10.20 4.90
N LYS A 103 4.13 -9.51 5.83
CA LYS A 103 4.78 -8.66 6.84
C LYS A 103 5.72 -9.46 7.74
N LYS A 104 5.32 -10.63 8.23
CA LYS A 104 6.19 -11.51 9.03
C LYS A 104 7.41 -11.95 8.23
N ARG A 105 7.22 -12.31 6.95
CA ARG A 105 8.30 -12.67 6.03
C ARG A 105 9.29 -11.51 5.85
N GLY A 106 8.78 -10.30 5.65
CA GLY A 106 9.57 -9.06 5.58
C GLY A 106 10.38 -8.80 6.86
N GLN A 107 9.76 -8.93 8.04
CA GLN A 107 10.46 -8.75 9.32
C GLN A 107 11.55 -9.80 9.56
N MET A 108 11.32 -11.06 9.16
CA MET A 108 12.33 -12.11 9.24
C MET A 108 13.52 -11.82 8.32
N LEU A 109 13.24 -11.39 7.09
CA LEU A 109 14.27 -11.00 6.13
C LEU A 109 15.06 -9.79 6.63
N GLU A 110 14.38 -8.79 7.19
CA GLU A 110 15.02 -7.61 7.78
C GLU A 110 15.92 -7.99 8.96
N LYS A 111 15.49 -8.88 9.85
CA LYS A 111 16.33 -9.40 10.94
C LYS A 111 17.56 -10.14 10.42
N ALA A 112 17.40 -10.97 9.38
CA ALA A 112 18.50 -11.70 8.75
C ALA A 112 19.48 -10.77 8.01
N ILE A 113 18.97 -9.72 7.37
CA ILE A 113 19.79 -8.68 6.74
C ILE A 113 20.49 -7.85 7.82
N SER A 114 19.81 -7.47 8.90
CA SER A 114 20.38 -6.70 10.02
C SER A 114 21.48 -7.47 10.74
N SER A 115 21.32 -8.78 10.95
CA SER A 115 22.36 -9.64 11.51
C SER A 115 23.57 -9.77 10.58
N LYS A 116 23.38 -9.78 9.25
CA LYS A 116 24.48 -9.75 8.26
C LYS A 116 25.09 -8.35 8.08
N ARG A 117 24.29 -7.28 8.24
CA ARG A 117 24.72 -5.87 8.19
C ARG A 117 25.51 -5.44 9.40
N LYS A 118 25.50 -6.21 10.50
CA LYS A 118 26.30 -5.91 11.70
C LYS A 118 27.81 -5.80 11.44
N MET A 119 28.28 -6.25 10.27
CA MET A 119 29.67 -6.13 9.83
C MET A 119 29.93 -5.00 8.81
N VAL A 120 28.89 -4.39 8.23
CA VAL A 120 29.04 -3.29 7.27
C VAL A 120 28.53 -2.01 7.93
N CYS A 121 29.49 -1.20 8.38
CA CYS A 121 29.27 0.11 9.01
C CYS A 121 28.06 0.85 8.41
N GLN A 122 27.04 1.08 9.24
CA GLN A 122 25.88 1.90 8.87
C GLN A 122 26.22 3.39 8.79
N LYS A 123 27.37 3.81 9.30
CA LYS A 123 27.85 5.19 9.31
C LYS A 123 29.09 5.31 8.41
N PRO A 124 29.28 6.44 7.70
CA PRO A 124 30.54 6.71 7.03
C PRO A 124 31.69 6.66 8.05
N VAL A 125 32.87 6.22 7.62
CA VAL A 125 34.05 6.00 8.50
C VAL A 125 34.37 7.24 9.35
N ASN A 126 34.07 8.43 8.84
CA ASN A 126 34.28 9.72 9.48
C ASN A 126 33.38 9.99 10.70
N GLU A 127 32.34 9.18 10.91
CA GLU A 127 31.33 9.32 11.98
C GLU A 127 31.39 8.17 13.01
N LEU A 128 32.46 7.35 12.98
CA LEU A 128 32.68 6.27 13.94
C LEU A 128 33.42 6.78 15.17
N SER A 129 33.00 6.30 16.35
CA SER A 129 33.79 6.48 17.58
C SER A 129 35.09 5.68 17.53
N LEU A 130 36.06 6.03 18.38
CA LEU A 130 37.37 5.36 18.42
C LEU A 130 37.24 3.84 18.66
N GLU A 131 36.34 3.43 19.57
CA GLU A 131 36.08 2.01 19.83
C GLU A 131 35.45 1.26 18.63
N GLU A 132 34.58 1.94 17.87
CA GLU A 132 33.96 1.38 16.66
C GLU A 132 34.99 1.28 15.52
N LEU A 133 35.88 2.27 15.41
CA LEU A 133 36.94 2.30 14.41
C LEU A 133 38.01 1.22 14.66
N GLU A 134 38.37 0.97 15.92
CA GLU A 134 39.26 -0.13 16.28
C GLU A 134 38.66 -1.50 15.96
N LYS A 135 37.36 -1.70 16.25
CA LYS A 135 36.64 -2.93 15.88
C LYS A 135 36.60 -3.12 14.37
N PHE A 136 36.35 -2.04 13.63
CA PHE A 136 36.33 -2.06 12.17
C PHE A 136 37.71 -2.39 11.58
N ARG A 137 38.78 -1.78 12.11
CA ARG A 137 40.17 -2.08 11.73
C ARG A 137 40.51 -3.55 11.95
N LYS A 138 40.26 -4.10 13.14
CA LYS A 138 40.52 -5.52 13.43
C LYS A 138 39.74 -6.46 12.49
N SER A 139 38.51 -6.07 12.12
CA SER A 139 37.70 -6.83 11.17
C SER A 139 38.26 -6.77 9.73
N LEU A 140 38.83 -5.64 9.30
CA LEU A 140 39.48 -5.52 8.00
C LEU A 140 40.79 -6.32 7.95
N GLU A 141 41.59 -6.28 9.02
CA GLU A 141 42.83 -7.08 9.13
C GLU A 141 42.52 -8.58 9.05
N ALA A 142 41.51 -9.07 9.78
CA ALA A 142 41.07 -10.47 9.70
C ALA A 142 40.46 -10.85 8.33
N PHE A 143 39.85 -9.89 7.62
CA PHE A 143 39.35 -10.12 6.27
C PHE A 143 40.50 -10.21 5.25
N GLN A 144 41.52 -9.35 5.38
CA GLN A 144 42.72 -9.38 4.55
C GLN A 144 43.47 -10.70 4.73
N GLU A 145 43.66 -11.18 5.96
CA GLU A 145 44.31 -12.47 6.22
C GLU A 145 43.60 -13.63 5.48
N LYS A 146 42.26 -13.66 5.55
CA LYS A 146 41.46 -14.66 4.80
C LYS A 146 41.53 -14.48 3.29
N PHE A 147 41.70 -13.25 2.81
CA PHE A 147 41.85 -12.99 1.39
C PHE A 147 43.19 -13.52 0.89
N GLU A 148 44.27 -13.25 1.61
CA GLU A 148 45.62 -13.76 1.30
C GLU A 148 45.65 -15.29 1.34
N GLU A 149 45.01 -15.93 2.33
CA GLU A 149 44.89 -17.39 2.39
C GLU A 149 44.21 -17.96 1.14
N ARG A 150 43.12 -17.32 0.68
CA ARG A 150 42.40 -17.76 -0.52
C ARG A 150 43.16 -17.52 -1.81
N VAL A 151 43.91 -16.42 -1.91
CA VAL A 151 44.80 -16.16 -3.04
C VAL A 151 45.88 -17.23 -3.09
N TYR A 152 46.51 -17.54 -1.96
CA TYR A 152 47.53 -18.58 -1.86
C TYR A 152 46.98 -19.97 -2.23
N GLU A 153 45.78 -20.34 -1.78
CA GLU A 153 45.11 -21.60 -2.18
C GLU A 153 44.91 -21.67 -3.70
N ILE A 154 44.46 -20.58 -4.31
CA ILE A 154 44.20 -20.52 -5.76
C ILE A 154 45.51 -20.58 -6.55
N GLU A 155 46.55 -19.90 -6.10
CA GLU A 155 47.87 -19.95 -6.74
C GLU A 155 48.51 -21.33 -6.63
N ALA A 156 48.47 -21.95 -5.44
CA ALA A 156 48.99 -23.29 -5.21
C ALA A 156 48.28 -24.35 -6.06
N THR A 157 46.95 -24.27 -6.17
CA THR A 157 46.16 -25.18 -7.03
C THR A 157 46.46 -24.95 -8.51
N SER A 158 46.65 -23.70 -8.95
CA SER A 158 47.05 -23.37 -10.31
C SER A 158 48.46 -23.90 -10.65
N SER A 159 49.43 -23.76 -9.73
CA SER A 159 50.79 -24.29 -9.93
C SER A 159 50.83 -25.82 -9.98
N LEU A 160 50.04 -26.50 -9.14
CA LEU A 160 49.93 -27.98 -9.19
C LEU A 160 49.35 -28.46 -10.52
N LEU A 161 48.34 -27.76 -11.06
CA LEU A 161 47.75 -28.03 -12.38
C LEU A 161 48.74 -27.81 -13.53
N GLN A 162 49.61 -26.81 -13.43
CA GLN A 162 50.66 -26.58 -14.44
C GLN A 162 51.70 -27.70 -14.41
N LEU A 163 52.14 -28.12 -13.22
CA LEU A 163 53.12 -29.21 -13.05
C LEU A 163 52.57 -30.57 -13.52
N SER A 164 51.30 -30.89 -13.25
CA SER A 164 50.69 -32.13 -13.74
C SER A 164 50.66 -32.19 -15.27
N LYS A 165 50.44 -31.04 -15.92
CA LYS A 165 50.41 -30.93 -17.38
C LYS A 165 51.79 -31.09 -18.02
N SER A 166 52.85 -30.61 -17.36
CA SER A 166 54.24 -30.77 -17.82
C SER A 166 54.79 -32.19 -17.67
N VAL A 167 54.24 -32.99 -16.75
CA VAL A 167 54.62 -34.41 -16.57
C VAL A 167 53.99 -35.30 -17.63
N GLU A 168 52.81 -34.94 -18.15
CA GLU A 168 52.14 -35.67 -19.24
C GLU A 168 52.81 -35.44 -20.60
N ASP A 169 53.34 -34.23 -20.89
CA ASP A 169 53.97 -33.90 -22.18
C ASP A 169 55.41 -34.44 -22.34
N ASN A 170 56.12 -34.78 -21.25
CA ASN A 170 57.51 -35.31 -21.29
C ASN A 170 57.59 -36.85 -21.26
N GLY A 171 56.45 -37.54 -21.27
CA GLY A 171 56.35 -39.01 -21.20
C GLY A 171 56.09 -39.73 -22.53
N SER A 172 56.17 -39.03 -23.68
CA SER A 172 55.94 -39.57 -25.02
C SER A 172 57.19 -39.63 -25.88
#